data_AF-A0A7X7KYX4-F1
#
_entry.id   AF-A0A7X7KYX4-F1
#
_cell.length_a   1.000
_cell.length_b   1.000
_cell.length_c   1.000
_cell.angle_alpha   90.00
_cell.angle_beta   90.00
_cell.angle_gamma   90.00
#
_symmetry.space_group_name_H-M   'P 1'
#
loop_
_entity.id
_entity.type
_entity.pdbx_description
1 polymer ?
#
loop_
_entity_poly.entity_id
_entity_poly.type
_entity_poly.pdbx_seq_one_letter_code
_entity_poly.pdbx_strand_id
1 'polypeptide(L)'
;PRQLVHLLAEFADAHPELSAPFLSELVGRLQRHGASVSLVLNWIDQTLGEASATVAQRLQKDGHEQAAEHLSITNSIGSLRFLGAMDWKAFVEEQSHVEQILRRDPAGAYAQQDFATRDHYRHIIEQLSKHSGRS
;
A
#
# COMPACT_ATOMS: atom_id res chain seq x y z
N PRO A 1 35.10 16.73 -20.30
CA PRO A 1 34.52 17.96 -19.68
C PRO A 1 33.65 18.79 -20.64
N ARG A 2 34.18 19.30 -21.78
CA ARG A 2 33.42 20.13 -22.73
C ARG A 2 32.16 19.45 -23.31
N GLN A 3 32.26 18.17 -23.65
CA GLN A 3 31.14 17.38 -24.18
C GLN A 3 29.99 17.22 -23.17
N LEU A 4 30.34 17.08 -21.89
CA LEU A 4 29.38 16.92 -20.79
C LEU A 4 28.63 18.22 -20.51
N VAL A 5 29.33 19.37 -20.59
CA VAL A 5 28.72 20.70 -20.50
C VAL A 5 27.77 20.97 -21.67
N HIS A 6 28.12 20.59 -22.89
CA HIS A 6 27.23 20.72 -24.05
C HIS A 6 25.96 19.88 -23.92
N LEU A 7 26.09 18.61 -23.50
CA LEU A 7 24.93 17.74 -23.27
C LEU A 7 24.04 18.24 -22.12
N LEU A 8 24.62 18.80 -21.05
CA LEU A 8 23.85 19.43 -19.98
C LEU A 8 23.10 20.69 -20.46
N ALA A 9 23.69 21.48 -21.37
CA ALA A 9 23.03 22.65 -21.94
C ALA A 9 21.86 22.24 -22.86
N GLU A 10 22.08 21.27 -23.76
CA GLU A 10 21.00 20.72 -24.60
C GLU A 10 19.87 20.11 -23.78
N PHE A 11 20.22 19.41 -22.69
CA PHE A 11 19.24 18.83 -21.78
C PHE A 11 18.51 19.91 -20.96
N ALA A 12 19.16 21.03 -20.63
CA ALA A 12 18.51 22.18 -19.98
C ALA A 12 17.47 22.82 -20.91
N ASP A 13 17.84 23.04 -22.17
CA ASP A 13 16.97 23.65 -23.20
C ASP A 13 15.76 22.76 -23.53
N ALA A 14 15.86 21.45 -23.30
CA ALA A 14 14.77 20.50 -23.48
C ALA A 14 13.70 20.54 -22.37
N HIS A 15 13.92 21.27 -21.27
CA HIS A 15 13.02 21.37 -20.10
C HIS A 15 12.39 20.03 -19.64
N PRO A 16 13.20 19.00 -19.36
CA PRO A 16 12.68 17.68 -18.97
C PRO A 16 12.05 17.73 -17.58
N GLU A 17 10.99 16.94 -17.37
CA GLU A 17 10.43 16.73 -16.04
C GLU A 17 11.41 15.95 -15.15
N LEU A 18 12.04 16.65 -14.20
CA LEU A 18 12.98 16.07 -13.23
C LEU A 18 12.24 15.35 -12.09
N SER A 19 11.52 14.28 -12.43
CA SER A 19 10.82 13.44 -11.46
C SER A 19 11.80 12.70 -10.53
N ALA A 20 11.36 12.38 -9.32
CA ALA A 20 12.16 11.64 -8.34
C ALA A 20 12.70 10.29 -8.86
N PRO A 21 11.92 9.42 -9.55
CA PRO A 21 12.44 8.16 -10.08
C PRO A 21 13.48 8.38 -11.19
N PHE A 22 13.31 9.39 -12.04
CA PHE A 22 14.31 9.75 -13.05
C PHE A 22 15.62 10.19 -12.39
N LEU A 23 15.53 11.07 -11.38
CA LEU A 23 16.70 11.54 -10.62
C LEU A 23 17.41 10.38 -9.91
N SER A 24 16.65 9.46 -9.31
CA SER A 24 17.18 8.26 -8.64
C SER A 24 18.06 7.44 -9.59
N GLU A 25 17.54 7.11 -10.78
CA GLU A 25 18.27 6.30 -11.74
C GLU A 25 19.42 7.06 -12.41
N LEU A 26 19.25 8.35 -12.69
CA LEU A 26 20.30 9.21 -13.23
C LEU A 26 21.49 9.31 -12.26
N VAL A 27 21.23 9.61 -10.99
CA VAL A 27 22.27 9.69 -9.95
C VAL A 27 22.92 8.32 -9.74
N GLY A 28 22.12 7.25 -9.67
CA GLY A 28 22.63 5.89 -9.53
C GLY A 28 23.52 5.44 -10.70
N ARG A 29 23.22 5.87 -11.93
CA ARG A 29 24.08 5.63 -13.10
C ARG A 29 25.34 6.50 -13.08
N LEU A 30 25.23 7.77 -12.74
CA LEU A 30 26.38 8.68 -12.69
C LEU A 30 27.41 8.24 -11.63
N GLN A 31 26.95 7.81 -10.46
CA GLN A 31 27.81 7.29 -9.39
C GLN A 31 28.60 6.04 -9.83
N ARG A 32 28.00 5.18 -10.66
CA ARG A 32 28.66 3.99 -11.23
C ARG A 32 29.77 4.32 -12.23
N HIS A 33 29.74 5.48 -12.88
CA HIS A 33 30.70 5.86 -13.94
C HIS A 33 31.79 6.86 -13.51
N GLY A 34 31.68 7.45 -12.32
CA GLY A 34 32.77 8.18 -11.66
C GLY A 34 33.08 9.61 -12.16
N ALA A 35 33.85 10.32 -11.31
CA ALA A 35 34.50 11.64 -11.40
C ALA A 35 33.71 12.90 -11.82
N SER A 36 32.62 12.80 -12.59
CA SER A 36 31.84 13.98 -13.04
C SER A 36 30.52 14.19 -12.29
N VAL A 37 30.23 13.35 -11.30
CA VAL A 37 28.97 13.31 -10.54
C VAL A 37 28.66 14.64 -9.89
N SER A 38 29.63 15.26 -9.20
CA SER A 38 29.40 16.49 -8.43
C SER A 38 29.02 17.68 -9.31
N LEU A 39 29.55 17.76 -10.54
CA LEU A 39 29.25 18.85 -11.46
C LEU A 39 27.83 18.71 -12.01
N VAL A 40 27.41 17.49 -12.33
CA VAL A 40 26.05 17.19 -12.76
C VAL A 40 25.05 17.39 -11.62
N LEU A 41 25.33 16.91 -10.41
CA LEU A 41 24.47 17.12 -9.25
C LEU A 41 24.28 18.59 -8.92
N ASN A 42 25.36 19.38 -8.92
CA ASN A 42 25.27 20.83 -8.69
C ASN A 42 24.50 21.57 -9.80
N TRP A 43 24.58 21.09 -11.05
CA TRP A 43 23.77 21.62 -12.14
C TRP A 43 22.29 21.28 -11.93
N ILE A 44 21.96 20.02 -11.62
CA ILE A 44 20.57 19.62 -11.34
C ILE A 44 20.01 20.40 -10.15
N ASP A 45 20.78 20.58 -9.06
CA ASP A 45 20.36 21.39 -7.91
C ASP A 45 20.13 22.86 -8.29
N GLN A 46 20.90 23.43 -9.23
CA GLN A 46 20.69 24.80 -9.73
C GLN A 46 19.46 24.90 -10.65
N THR A 47 19.25 23.93 -11.53
CA THR A 47 18.05 23.84 -12.38
C THR A 47 16.80 23.60 -11.54
N LEU A 48 16.93 22.87 -10.43
CA LEU A 48 15.89 22.70 -9.42
C LEU A 48 15.78 23.90 -8.48
N GLY A 49 16.72 24.85 -8.47
CA GLY A 49 16.80 25.97 -7.51
C GLY A 49 15.62 26.94 -7.57
N GLU A 50 14.77 26.87 -8.59
CA GLU A 50 13.46 27.53 -8.63
C GLU A 50 12.42 26.83 -7.73
N ALA A 51 12.66 25.59 -7.34
CA ALA A 51 11.88 24.79 -6.41
C ALA A 51 12.69 24.51 -5.12
N SER A 52 12.09 24.73 -3.96
CA SER A 52 12.75 24.84 -2.65
C SER A 52 13.41 23.57 -2.07
N ALA A 53 13.72 22.55 -2.88
CA ALA A 53 14.22 21.25 -2.42
C ALA A 53 15.34 20.69 -3.32
N THR A 54 16.45 20.27 -2.71
CA THR A 54 17.61 19.67 -3.39
C THR A 54 17.32 18.26 -3.92
N VAL A 55 18.15 17.78 -4.87
CA VAL A 55 18.08 16.41 -5.41
C VAL A 55 18.10 15.38 -4.28
N ALA A 56 18.98 15.55 -3.30
CA ALA A 56 19.10 14.64 -2.16
C ALA A 56 17.82 14.56 -1.32
N GLN A 57 17.16 15.70 -1.07
CA GLN A 57 15.91 15.75 -0.30
C GLN A 57 14.75 15.09 -1.05
N ARG A 58 14.64 15.31 -2.37
CA ARG A 58 13.62 14.66 -3.20
C ARG A 58 13.81 13.15 -3.25
N LEU A 59 15.05 12.70 -3.41
CA LEU A 59 15.39 11.29 -3.43
C LEU A 59 15.13 10.60 -2.09
N GLN A 60 15.46 11.30 -0.98
CA GLN A 60 15.15 10.82 0.36
C GLN A 60 13.64 10.70 0.59
N LYS A 61 12.87 11.73 0.21
CA LYS A 61 11.41 11.73 0.35
C LYS A 61 10.75 10.61 -0.46
N ASP A 62 11.13 10.47 -1.73
CA ASP A 62 10.63 9.41 -2.62
C ASP A 62 10.96 8.01 -2.08
N GLY A 63 12.20 7.81 -1.60
CA GLY A 63 12.59 6.55 -0.95
C GLY A 63 11.78 6.25 0.31
N HIS A 64 11.47 7.26 1.13
CA HIS A 64 10.60 7.10 2.29
C HIS A 64 9.15 6.76 1.90
N GLU A 65 8.60 7.41 0.89
CA GLU A 65 7.25 7.16 0.38
C GLU A 65 7.13 5.74 -0.20
N GLN A 66 8.10 5.34 -1.03
CA GLN A 66 8.17 3.99 -1.60
C GLN A 66 8.32 2.91 -0.51
N ALA A 67 9.13 3.15 0.52
CA ALA A 67 9.28 2.23 1.65
C ALA A 67 7.97 2.07 2.43
N ALA A 68 7.27 3.18 2.70
CA ALA A 68 5.98 3.16 3.39
C ALA A 68 4.91 2.41 2.57
N GLU A 69 4.86 2.66 1.26
CA GLU A 69 3.95 1.97 0.35
C GLU A 69 4.24 0.47 0.31
N HIS A 70 5.52 0.09 0.19
CA HIS A 70 5.94 -1.32 0.18
C HIS A 70 5.55 -2.04 1.48
N LEU A 71 5.71 -1.40 2.63
CA LEU A 71 5.27 -1.94 3.92
C LEU A 71 3.75 -2.09 3.99
N SER A 72 3.01 -1.09 3.49
CA SER A 72 1.54 -1.15 3.40
C SER A 72 1.08 -2.35 2.57
N ILE A 73 1.61 -2.48 1.35
CA ILE A 73 1.30 -3.60 0.44
C ILE A 73 1.63 -4.94 1.09
N THR A 74 2.82 -5.05 1.70
CA THR A 74 3.25 -6.29 2.38
C THR A 74 2.31 -6.64 3.53
N ASN A 75 1.92 -5.64 4.33
CA ASN A 75 0.99 -5.84 5.44
C ASN A 75 -0.40 -6.26 4.96
N SER A 76 -0.93 -5.64 3.90
CA SER A 76 -2.19 -6.03 3.28
C SER A 76 -2.16 -7.47 2.74
N ILE A 77 -1.11 -7.85 2.01
CA ILE A 77 -0.95 -9.22 1.50
C ILE A 77 -0.84 -10.22 2.66
N GLY A 78 -0.06 -9.90 3.68
CA GLY A 78 0.07 -10.71 4.89
C GLY A 78 -1.26 -10.92 5.60
N SER A 79 -2.02 -9.84 5.78
CA SER A 79 -3.34 -9.84 6.42
C SER A 79 -4.35 -10.67 5.61
N LEU A 80 -4.38 -10.51 4.28
CA LEU A 80 -5.26 -11.29 3.41
C LEU A 80 -4.91 -12.78 3.40
N ARG A 81 -3.61 -13.13 3.40
CA ARG A 81 -3.17 -14.53 3.53
C ARG A 81 -3.53 -15.11 4.88
N PHE A 82 -3.36 -14.35 5.96
CA PHE A 82 -3.75 -14.76 7.30
C PHE A 82 -5.26 -15.02 7.38
N LEU A 83 -6.08 -14.08 6.89
CA LEU A 83 -7.53 -14.22 6.82
C LEU A 83 -7.96 -15.41 5.94
N GLY A 84 -7.29 -15.63 4.81
CA GLY A 84 -7.57 -16.74 3.90
C GLY A 84 -7.13 -18.12 4.41
N ALA A 85 -6.12 -18.16 5.29
CA ALA A 85 -5.66 -19.39 5.94
C ALA A 85 -6.46 -19.73 7.21
N MET A 86 -7.16 -18.75 7.80
CA MET A 86 -8.03 -18.95 8.94
C MET A 86 -9.28 -19.74 8.54
N ASP A 87 -9.76 -20.63 9.42
CA ASP A 87 -11.09 -21.21 9.27
C ASP A 87 -12.14 -20.12 9.52
N TRP A 88 -12.48 -19.42 8.43
CA TRP A 88 -13.46 -18.35 8.44
C TRP A 88 -14.81 -18.78 9.04
N LYS A 89 -15.21 -20.05 8.84
CA LYS A 89 -16.49 -20.56 9.34
C LYS A 89 -16.48 -20.62 10.85
N ALA A 90 -15.41 -21.19 11.43
CA ALA A 90 -15.25 -21.27 12.88
C ALA A 90 -15.17 -19.87 13.51
N PHE A 91 -14.42 -18.96 12.90
CA PHE A 91 -14.29 -17.58 13.36
C PHE A 91 -15.64 -16.85 13.44
N VAL A 92 -16.45 -16.89 12.38
CA VAL A 92 -17.76 -16.23 12.35
C VAL A 92 -18.71 -16.81 13.40
N GLU A 93 -18.72 -18.14 13.57
CA GLU A 93 -19.57 -18.78 14.58
C GLU A 93 -19.14 -18.43 16.01
N GLU A 94 -17.83 -18.34 16.28
CA GLU A 94 -17.31 -17.97 17.60
C GLU A 94 -17.65 -16.52 17.98
N GLN A 95 -17.54 -15.60 17.01
CA GLN A 95 -17.77 -14.17 17.24
C GLN A 95 -19.25 -13.75 17.14
N SER A 96 -20.14 -14.64 16.67
CA SER A 96 -21.55 -14.29 16.47
C SER A 96 -22.36 -14.46 17.76
N HIS A 97 -22.87 -13.34 18.30
CA HIS A 97 -23.83 -13.38 19.41
C HIS A 97 -25.14 -14.09 19.05
N VAL A 98 -25.58 -13.97 17.78
CA VAL A 98 -26.77 -14.67 17.29
C VAL A 98 -26.55 -16.18 17.32
N GLU A 99 -25.38 -16.64 16.89
CA GLU A 99 -24.99 -18.06 16.97
C GLU A 99 -25.05 -18.59 18.41
N GLN A 100 -24.49 -17.83 19.36
CA GLN A 100 -24.49 -18.19 20.78
C GLN A 100 -25.92 -18.33 21.35
N ILE A 101 -26.88 -17.53 20.87
CA ILE A 101 -28.28 -17.62 21.27
C ILE A 101 -28.96 -18.83 20.63
N LEU A 102 -28.80 -19.02 19.32
CA LEU A 102 -29.44 -20.12 18.59
C LEU A 102 -28.96 -21.50 19.06
N ARG A 103 -27.69 -21.61 19.49
CA ARG A 103 -27.16 -22.83 20.12
C ARG A 103 -27.82 -23.20 21.45
N ARG A 104 -28.61 -22.31 22.06
CA ARG A 104 -29.40 -22.61 23.27
C ARG A 104 -30.73 -23.29 22.95
N ASP A 105 -30.99 -23.64 21.69
CA ASP A 105 -32.13 -24.47 21.27
C ASP A 105 -32.26 -25.70 22.20
N PRO A 106 -33.36 -25.82 22.97
CA PRO A 106 -33.56 -26.93 23.91
C PRO A 106 -33.58 -28.31 23.25
N ALA A 107 -33.95 -28.38 21.96
CA ALA A 107 -33.93 -29.63 21.20
C ALA A 107 -32.53 -29.97 20.68
N GLY A 108 -31.58 -29.02 20.72
CA GLY A 108 -30.22 -29.17 20.20
C GLY A 108 -30.17 -29.42 18.69
N ALA A 109 -31.26 -29.16 17.96
CA ALA A 109 -31.35 -29.43 16.53
C ALA A 109 -30.49 -28.44 15.75
N TYR A 110 -30.51 -27.16 16.15
CA TYR A 110 -29.71 -26.10 15.51
C TYR A 110 -28.20 -26.42 15.52
N ALA A 111 -27.67 -26.87 16.65
CA ALA A 111 -26.25 -27.16 16.80
C ALA A 111 -25.77 -28.34 15.93
N GLN A 112 -26.68 -29.24 15.55
CA GLN A 112 -26.38 -30.43 14.72
C GLN A 112 -26.46 -30.16 13.22
N GLN A 113 -26.97 -28.99 12.80
CA GLN A 113 -27.04 -28.63 11.38
C GLN A 113 -25.65 -28.41 10.78
N ASP A 114 -25.56 -28.31 9.46
CA ASP A 114 -24.32 -27.89 8.81
C ASP A 114 -24.14 -26.37 8.89
N PHE A 115 -22.93 -25.90 8.60
CA PHE A 115 -22.61 -24.48 8.64
C PHE A 115 -23.52 -23.66 7.71
N ALA A 116 -23.80 -24.15 6.50
CA ALA A 116 -24.59 -23.41 5.51
C ALA A 116 -26.02 -23.14 6.02
N THR A 117 -26.64 -24.13 6.67
CA THR A 117 -27.97 -23.96 7.24
C THR A 117 -27.94 -22.99 8.42
N ARG A 118 -26.98 -23.12 9.35
CA ARG A 118 -26.84 -22.17 10.45
C ARG A 118 -26.58 -20.74 9.97
N ASP A 119 -25.76 -20.59 8.94
CA ASP A 119 -25.46 -19.29 8.32
C ASP A 119 -26.70 -18.66 7.69
N HIS A 120 -27.54 -19.46 7.05
CA HIS A 120 -28.82 -19.00 6.55
C HIS A 120 -29.71 -18.42 7.67
N TYR A 121 -29.80 -19.07 8.82
CA TYR A 121 -30.58 -18.57 9.96
C TYR A 121 -30.03 -17.21 10.45
N ARG A 122 -28.71 -17.09 10.56
CA ARG A 122 -28.06 -15.83 10.96
C ARG A 122 -28.35 -14.69 9.97
N HIS A 123 -28.33 -14.96 8.67
CA HIS A 123 -28.68 -13.97 7.65
C HIS A 123 -30.16 -13.56 7.68
N ILE A 124 -31.09 -14.50 7.92
CA ILE A 124 -32.51 -14.16 8.07
C ILE A 124 -32.70 -13.24 9.29
N ILE A 125 -32.04 -13.53 10.41
CA ILE A 125 -32.10 -12.67 11.61
C ILE A 125 -31.52 -11.28 11.34
N GLU A 126 -30.41 -11.19 10.61
CA GLU A 126 -29.81 -9.91 10.18
C GLU A 126 -30.77 -9.10 9.28
N GLN A 127 -31.47 -9.75 8.37
CA GLN A 127 -32.47 -9.09 7.52
C GLN A 127 -33.65 -8.58 8.36
N LEU A 128 -34.14 -9.37 9.31
CA LEU A 128 -35.23 -8.96 10.20
C LEU A 128 -34.81 -7.80 11.12
N SER A 129 -33.58 -7.81 11.65
CA SER A 129 -33.09 -6.76 12.55
C SER A 129 -33.03 -5.39 11.88
N LYS A 130 -32.64 -5.32 10.59
CA LYS A 130 -32.62 -4.07 9.79
C LYS A 130 -33.98 -3.35 9.75
N HIS A 131 -35.08 -4.07 9.92
CA HIS A 131 -36.44 -3.51 9.90
C HIS A 131 -37.03 -3.29 11.30
N SER A 132 -36.28 -3.63 12.37
CA SER A 132 -36.77 -3.60 13.75
C SER A 132 -36.68 -2.23 14.44
N GLY A 133 -36.05 -1.24 13.79
CA GLY A 133 -35.81 0.10 14.36
C GLY A 133 -34.88 0.12 15.58
N ARG A 134 -34.24 -1.01 15.88
CA ARG A 134 -33.26 -1.16 16.95
C ARG A 134 -31.94 -1.64 16.34
N SER A 135 -30.90 -0.82 16.48
CA SER A 135 -29.51 -1.13 16.15
C SER A 135 -28.74 -1.48 17.40
#